data_AF-A0A9E1HIA1-F1
#
_entry.id   AF-A0A9E1HIA1-F1
#
_cell.length_a   1.000
_cell.length_b   1.000
_cell.length_c   1.000
_cell.angle_alpha   90.00
_cell.angle_beta   90.00
_cell.angle_gamma   90.00
#
_symmetry.space_group_name_H-M   'P 1'
#
loop_
_entity.id
_entity.type
_entity.pdbx_description
1 polymer ?
#
loop_
_entity_poly.entity_id
_entity_poly.type
_entity_poly.pdbx_seq_one_letter_code
_entity_poly.pdbx_strand_id
1 'polypeptide(L)'
;KNIRYITEEIDLCCANLSNDSRFWNMGGLILVECKNQNKKVPVSTIRSLSQIMEYKGISTLLLFTRSEITSAAKQEIKKQQEYGKYFICINFTDLIRVNNNNTPKEVLQEKLIEYFG
;
A
#
# COMPACT_ATOMS: atom_id res chain seq x y z
N LYS A 1 -11.74 -2.70 -28.10
CA LYS A 1 -11.05 -2.65 -26.79
C LYS A 1 -12.13 -2.58 -25.71
N ASN A 2 -12.39 -3.65 -24.97
CA ASN A 2 -13.33 -3.61 -23.85
C ASN A 2 -12.67 -2.87 -22.69
N ILE A 3 -12.98 -1.58 -22.55
CA ILE A 3 -12.59 -0.79 -21.38
C ILE A 3 -13.52 -1.25 -20.26
N ARG A 4 -13.07 -2.22 -19.45
CA ARG A 4 -13.72 -2.49 -18.17
C ARG A 4 -13.44 -1.26 -17.31
N TYR A 5 -14.49 -0.50 -16.99
CA TYR A 5 -14.41 0.47 -15.91
C TYR A 5 -14.09 -0.31 -14.64
N ILE A 6 -12.83 -0.23 -14.17
CA ILE A 6 -12.46 -0.72 -12.85
C ILE A 6 -13.05 0.28 -11.86
N THR A 7 -14.33 0.09 -11.53
CA THR A 7 -14.95 0.74 -10.37
C THR A 7 -14.61 -0.09 -9.13
N GLU A 8 -13.32 -0.30 -8.88
CA GLU A 8 -12.90 -0.74 -7.55
C GLU A 8 -12.87 0.53 -6.70
N GLU A 9 -13.72 0.53 -5.67
CA GLU A 9 -13.72 1.53 -4.61
C GLU A 9 -12.34 1.51 -3.95
N ILE A 10 -11.79 2.70 -3.69
CA ILE A 10 -10.62 2.88 -2.85
C ILE A 10 -11.12 3.49 -1.55
N ASP A 11 -10.78 2.87 -0.43
CA ASP A 11 -11.30 3.29 0.87
C ASP A 11 -10.94 4.74 1.23
N LEU A 12 -9.68 5.15 1.04
CA LEU A 12 -9.26 6.54 1.24
C LEU A 12 -8.24 7.01 0.19
N CYS A 13 -8.25 8.31 -0.08
CA CYS A 13 -7.20 8.99 -0.86
C CYS A 13 -6.70 10.19 -0.05
N CYS A 14 -5.40 10.22 0.24
CA CYS A 14 -4.78 11.20 1.11
C CYS A 14 -3.82 12.10 0.33
N ALA A 15 -3.83 13.40 0.63
CA ALA A 15 -2.78 14.31 0.19
C ALA A 15 -1.59 14.24 1.16
N ASN A 16 -0.40 14.07 0.63
CA ASN A 16 0.83 14.07 1.42
C ASN A 16 1.34 15.50 1.58
N LEU A 17 1.23 16.02 2.81
CA LEU A 17 1.68 17.37 3.18
C LEU A 17 2.91 17.32 4.10
N SER A 18 3.61 16.19 4.14
CA SER A 18 4.75 15.99 5.04
C SER A 18 5.97 16.80 4.59
N ASN A 19 6.64 17.47 5.54
CA ASN A 19 7.94 18.10 5.33
C ASN A 19 9.13 17.16 5.62
N ASP A 20 8.87 15.92 6.04
CA ASP A 20 9.90 14.92 6.28
C ASP A 20 10.18 14.16 4.98
N SER A 21 11.43 14.25 4.51
CA SER A 21 11.88 13.74 3.21
C SER A 21 11.60 12.25 3.01
N ARG A 22 11.57 11.45 4.08
CA ARG A 22 11.25 10.02 4.00
C ARG A 22 9.83 9.78 3.54
N PHE A 23 8.88 10.57 4.05
CA PHE A 23 7.49 10.49 3.63
C PHE A 23 7.26 11.18 2.29
N TRP A 24 8.08 12.17 1.93
CA TRP A 24 7.98 12.84 0.64
C TRP A 24 8.14 11.87 -0.55
N ASN A 25 8.94 10.81 -0.38
CA ASN A 25 9.12 9.74 -1.37
C ASN A 25 7.82 8.96 -1.67
N MET A 26 6.79 9.06 -0.84
CA MET A 26 5.48 8.46 -1.10
C MET A 26 4.67 9.22 -2.18
N GLY A 27 5.17 10.36 -2.66
CA GLY A 27 4.47 11.20 -3.62
C GLY A 27 3.41 12.08 -2.99
N GLY A 28 2.80 12.97 -3.79
CA GLY A 28 1.84 13.98 -3.34
C GLY A 28 0.44 13.45 -3.02
N LEU A 29 0.08 12.28 -3.58
CA LEU A 29 -1.17 11.58 -3.32
C LEU A 29 -0.87 10.13 -2.94
N ILE A 30 -1.59 9.62 -1.95
CA ILE A 30 -1.43 8.26 -1.43
C ILE A 30 -2.81 7.60 -1.42
N LEU A 31 -2.92 6.46 -2.09
CA LEU A 31 -4.12 5.62 -1.96
C LEU A 31 -4.04 4.78 -0.69
N VAL A 32 -5.18 4.51 -0.06
CA VAL A 32 -5.27 3.63 1.09
C VAL A 32 -6.39 2.62 0.85
N GLU A 33 -6.06 1.35 1.05
CA GLU A 33 -6.99 0.24 0.90
C GLU A 33 -6.92 -0.68 2.12
N CYS A 34 -8.06 -1.09 2.63
CA CYS A 34 -8.23 -1.92 3.82
C CYS A 34 -8.85 -3.27 3.47
N LYS A 35 -8.05 -4.34 3.51
CA LYS A 35 -8.53 -5.72 3.38
C LYS A 35 -8.66 -6.38 4.75
N ASN A 36 -9.78 -6.13 5.41
CA ASN A 36 -10.14 -6.78 6.68
C ASN A 36 -10.74 -8.18 6.45
N GLN A 37 -9.90 -9.11 6.00
CA GLN A 37 -10.29 -10.51 5.74
C GLN A 37 -9.35 -11.48 6.44
N ASN A 38 -9.86 -12.67 6.79
CA ASN A 38 -9.04 -13.74 7.37
C ASN A 38 -8.17 -14.44 6.32
N LYS A 39 -8.57 -14.37 5.04
CA LYS A 39 -7.83 -14.98 3.93
C LYS A 39 -6.65 -14.12 3.52
N LYS A 40 -5.56 -14.77 3.11
CA LYS A 40 -4.37 -14.05 2.63
C LYS A 40 -4.69 -13.19 1.41
N VAL A 41 -4.05 -12.04 1.28
CA VAL A 41 -4.24 -11.16 0.11
C VAL A 41 -3.71 -11.86 -1.16
N PRO A 42 -4.56 -12.10 -2.18
CA PRO A 42 -4.17 -12.78 -3.40
C PRO A 42 -3.46 -11.84 -4.37
N VAL A 43 -2.73 -12.41 -5.32
CA VAL A 43 -2.01 -11.64 -6.37
C VAL A 43 -2.95 -10.81 -7.26
N SER A 44 -4.18 -11.28 -7.47
CA SER A 44 -5.19 -10.55 -8.24
C SER A 44 -5.49 -9.18 -7.64
N THR A 45 -5.56 -9.08 -6.30
CA THR A 45 -5.78 -7.80 -5.60
C THR A 45 -4.65 -6.81 -5.89
N ILE A 46 -3.39 -7.25 -5.82
CA ILE A 46 -2.24 -6.39 -6.11
C ILE A 46 -2.28 -5.89 -7.57
N ARG A 47 -2.66 -6.76 -8.51
CA ARG A 47 -2.77 -6.41 -9.93
C ARG A 47 -3.89 -5.40 -10.20
N SER A 48 -5.07 -5.60 -9.60
CA SER A 48 -6.17 -4.63 -9.73
C SER A 48 -5.77 -3.27 -9.17
N LEU A 49 -5.23 -3.24 -7.95
CA LEU A 49 -4.79 -2.00 -7.31
C LEU A 49 -3.67 -1.30 -8.10
N SER A 50 -2.74 -2.05 -8.70
CA SER A 50 -1.69 -1.47 -9.56
C SER A 50 -2.27 -0.81 -10.81
N GLN A 51 -3.35 -1.36 -11.38
CA GLN A 51 -4.05 -0.73 -12.51
C GLN A 51 -4.74 0.56 -12.09
N ILE A 52 -5.29 0.62 -10.87
CA ILE A 52 -5.91 1.84 -10.33
C ILE A 52 -4.85 2.92 -10.08
N MET A 53 -3.72 2.54 -9.47
CA MET A 53 -2.55 3.41 -9.27
C MET A 53 -2.08 4.01 -10.59
N GLU A 54 -1.92 3.17 -11.63
CA GLU A 54 -1.57 3.62 -12.98
C GLU A 54 -2.58 4.62 -13.53
N TYR A 55 -3.86 4.26 -13.50
CA TYR A 55 -4.93 5.08 -14.06
C TYR A 55 -5.05 6.44 -13.37
N LYS A 56 -4.78 6.50 -12.05
CA LYS A 56 -4.82 7.73 -11.25
C LYS A 56 -3.49 8.49 -11.21
N GLY A 57 -2.41 7.95 -11.80
CA GLY A 57 -1.08 8.55 -11.73
C GLY A 57 -0.51 8.61 -10.32
N ILE A 58 -0.79 7.61 -9.48
CA ILE A 58 -0.36 7.55 -8.07
C ILE A 58 0.69 6.46 -7.89
N SER A 59 1.84 6.83 -7.31
CA SER A 59 2.98 5.94 -7.11
C SER A 59 2.89 5.10 -5.84
N THR A 60 2.11 5.50 -4.83
CA THR A 60 2.11 4.84 -3.52
C THR A 60 0.71 4.48 -3.04
N LEU A 61 0.58 3.25 -2.55
CA LEU A 61 -0.61 2.73 -1.91
C LEU A 61 -0.26 2.11 -0.55
N LEU A 62 -0.99 2.51 0.49
CA LEU A 62 -0.99 1.85 1.79
C LEU A 62 -2.02 0.73 1.77
N LEU A 63 -1.56 -0.52 1.91
CA LEU A 63 -2.42 -1.69 1.97
C LEU A 63 -2.50 -2.18 3.42
N PHE A 64 -3.60 -1.87 4.09
CA PHE A 64 -3.93 -2.41 5.40
C PHE A 64 -4.56 -3.79 5.25
N THR A 65 -4.06 -4.78 5.98
CA THR A 65 -4.62 -6.14 5.94
C THR A 65 -4.58 -6.80 7.32
N ARG A 66 -5.65 -7.50 7.67
CA ARG A 66 -5.66 -8.33 8.89
C ARG A 66 -4.87 -9.63 8.70
N SER A 67 -4.80 -10.13 7.47
CA SER A 67 -4.14 -11.39 7.12
C SER A 67 -2.82 -11.15 6.40
N GLU A 68 -2.05 -12.22 6.22
CA GLU A 68 -0.80 -12.17 5.46
C GLU A 68 -1.02 -11.95 3.97
N ILE A 69 0.05 -11.62 3.26
CA ILE A 69 0.08 -11.55 1.80
C ILE A 69 0.61 -12.87 1.26
N THR A 70 -0.05 -13.43 0.24
CA THR A 70 0.42 -14.67 -0.43
C THR A 70 1.81 -14.47 -1.05
N SER A 71 2.60 -15.53 -1.17
CA SER A 71 3.95 -15.46 -1.77
C SER A 71 3.92 -14.91 -3.20
N ALA A 72 2.92 -15.29 -3.99
CA ALA A 72 2.71 -14.75 -5.34
C ALA A 72 2.40 -13.25 -5.33
N ALA A 73 1.58 -12.77 -4.39
CA ALA A 73 1.31 -11.35 -4.23
C ALA A 73 2.55 -10.57 -3.77
N LYS A 74 3.39 -11.13 -2.89
CA LYS A 74 4.67 -10.52 -2.50
C LYS A 74 5.63 -10.38 -3.69
N GLN A 75 5.71 -11.40 -4.56
CA GLN A 75 6.50 -11.32 -5.80
C GLN A 75 5.97 -10.24 -6.75
N GLU A 76 4.65 -10.15 -6.89
CA GLU A 76 4.03 -9.10 -7.70
C GLU A 76 4.31 -7.71 -7.11
N ILE A 77 4.22 -7.50 -5.80
CA ILE A 77 4.59 -6.23 -5.15
C ILE A 77 6.02 -5.82 -5.51
N LYS A 78 6.99 -6.74 -5.40
CA LYS A 78 8.38 -6.46 -5.77
C LYS A 78 8.51 -6.07 -7.25
N LYS A 79 7.83 -6.79 -8.14
CA LYS A 79 7.80 -6.44 -9.56
C LYS A 79 7.19 -5.05 -9.79
N GLN A 80 6.11 -4.69 -9.10
CA GLN A 80 5.48 -3.37 -9.24
C GLN A 80 6.39 -2.24 -8.74
N GLN A 81 7.22 -2.51 -7.73
CA GLN A 81 8.23 -1.58 -7.22
C GLN A 81 9.27 -1.22 -8.29
N GLU A 82 9.67 -2.17 -9.15
CA GLU A 82 10.55 -1.91 -10.30
C GLU A 82 9.93 -0.93 -11.32
N TYR A 83 8.60 -0.83 -11.34
CA TYR A 83 7.85 0.12 -12.15
C TYR A 83 7.46 1.40 -11.38
N GLY A 84 8.06 1.66 -10.22
CA GLY A 84 7.80 2.85 -9.41
C GLY A 84 6.46 2.84 -8.68
N LYS A 85 5.83 1.66 -8.50
CA LYS A 85 4.59 1.49 -7.74
C LYS A 85 4.88 0.81 -6.40
N TYR A 86 4.70 1.57 -5.32
CA TYR A 86 5.05 1.18 -3.97
C TYR A 86 3.81 0.77 -3.18
N PHE A 87 3.72 -0.53 -2.88
CA PHE A 87 2.68 -1.10 -2.01
C PHE A 87 3.23 -1.25 -0.59
N ILE A 88 2.97 -0.26 0.26
CA ILE A 88 3.39 -0.31 1.66
C ILE A 88 2.35 -1.08 2.45
N CYS A 89 2.69 -2.32 2.84
CA CYS A 89 1.74 -3.23 3.45
C CYS A 89 1.80 -3.16 4.98
N ILE A 90 0.69 -2.74 5.60
CA ILE A 90 0.52 -2.68 7.07
C ILE A 90 -0.36 -3.85 7.51
N ASN A 91 0.22 -4.80 8.23
CA ASN A 91 -0.50 -5.98 8.69
C ASN A 91 -1.03 -5.83 10.14
N PHE A 92 -1.75 -6.85 10.64
CA PHE A 92 -2.29 -6.82 11.99
C PHE A 92 -1.22 -6.70 13.10
N THR A 93 -0.05 -7.30 12.93
CA THR A 93 1.06 -7.17 13.87
C THR A 93 1.58 -5.73 13.91
N ASP A 94 1.69 -5.08 12.76
CA ASP A 94 2.06 -3.65 12.69
C ASP A 94 1.03 -2.77 13.41
N LEU A 95 -0.26 -3.06 13.24
CA LEU A 95 -1.35 -2.34 13.91
C LEU A 95 -1.33 -2.53 15.44
N ILE A 96 -1.02 -3.74 15.93
CA ILE A 96 -0.86 -3.99 17.37
C ILE A 96 0.27 -3.14 17.96
N ARG A 97 1.36 -2.93 17.22
CA ARG A 97 2.50 -2.13 17.71
C ARG A 97 2.10 -0.67 17.96
N VAL A 98 1.23 -0.11 17.13
CA VAL A 98 0.66 1.23 17.34
C VAL A 98 -0.08 1.32 18.69
N ASN A 99 -0.69 0.22 19.13
CA ASN A 99 -1.39 0.16 20.42
C ASN A 99 -0.44 -0.06 21.62
N ASN A 100 0.79 -0.53 21.39
CA ASN A 100 1.70 -1.03 22.42
C ASN A 100 3.03 -0.24 22.49
N ASN A 101 2.96 1.09 22.48
CA ASN A 101 4.05 2.06 22.68
C ASN A 101 4.74 2.63 21.42
N ASN A 102 4.36 2.22 20.19
CA ASN A 102 4.83 2.92 18.98
C ASN A 102 3.80 3.94 18.51
N THR A 103 4.26 5.06 17.97
CA THR A 103 3.37 5.98 17.26
C THR A 103 3.06 5.44 15.85
N PRO A 104 1.91 5.80 15.24
CA PRO A 104 1.63 5.46 13.84
C PRO A 104 2.75 5.93 12.89
N LYS A 105 3.37 7.07 13.22
CA LYS A 105 4.49 7.64 12.48
C LYS A 105 5.71 6.72 12.51
N GLU A 106 6.08 6.20 13.68
CA GLU A 106 7.24 5.29 13.82
C GLU A 106 7.04 4.00 13.03
N VAL A 107 5.86 3.38 13.17
CA VAL A 107 5.54 2.15 12.43
C VAL A 107 5.62 2.40 10.92
N LEU A 108 5.06 3.51 10.44
CA LEU A 108 5.14 3.85 9.02
C LEU A 108 6.58 4.15 8.58
N GLN A 109 7.40 4.83 9.40
CA GLN A 109 8.81 5.11 9.06
C GLN A 109 9.63 3.84 8.88
N GLU A 110 9.48 2.87 9.76
CA GLU A 110 10.16 1.57 9.63
C GLU A 110 9.75 0.85 8.35
N LYS A 111 8.46 0.89 8.02
CA LYS A 111 7.96 0.34 6.75
C LYS A 111 8.56 1.07 5.56
N LEU A 112 8.67 2.39 5.59
CA LEU A 112 9.28 3.14 4.49
C LEU A 112 10.74 2.76 4.25
N ILE A 113 11.51 2.42 5.30
CA ILE A 113 12.88 1.92 5.14
C ILE A 113 12.90 0.59 4.36
N GLU A 114 11.92 -0.29 4.58
CA GLU A 114 11.82 -1.56 3.84
C GLU A 114 11.60 -1.36 2.32
N TYR A 115 10.91 -0.28 1.92
CA TYR A 115 10.52 -0.04 0.52
C TYR A 115 11.38 1.00 -0.22
N PHE A 116 12.01 1.94 0.50
CA PHE A 116 12.77 3.06 -0.08
C PHE A 116 14.20 3.16 0.42
N GLY A 117 14.58 2.36 1.42
CA GLY A 117 15.94 2.30 1.98
C GLY A 117 16.91 1.46 1.18
#